data_AF-A0A497GGZ2-F1
#
_entry.id   AF-A0A497GGZ2-F1
#
_cell.length_a   1.000
_cell.length_b   1.000
_cell.length_c   1.000
_cell.angle_alpha   90.00
_cell.angle_beta   90.00
_cell.angle_gamma   90.00
#
_symmetry.space_group_name_H-M   'P 1'
#
loop_
_entity.id
_entity.type
_entity.pdbx_description
1 polymer ?
#
loop_
_entity_poly.entity_id
_entity_poly.type
_entity_poly.pdbx_seq_one_letter_code
_entity_poly.pdbx_strand_id
1 'polypeptide(L)'
;NNCPFLPSCKGRNSERCNKGFTLPAIKPKYDFRIKLCAADENMLNPLANILKATLCLGGVGRRSRRGFGSIHCKSWDFLNTRDLNNFILKTLNAIKNDFETKENNIFRKTNCNANYPFIEGVSLGTQEKDINILLKKIGQATHDYKDPSLGYAGKYNNSTIRMASPIYVSIARVNNRFVPVITTLNSAFPSSYPKYDFSKRNNFKDSL
;
A
#
# COMPACT_ATOMS: atom_id res chain seq x y z
N ASN A 1 7.49 -0.02 -27.15
CA ASN A 1 8.31 -1.25 -27.26
C ASN A 1 9.78 -0.87 -27.36
N ASN A 2 10.54 -1.06 -26.27
CA ASN A 2 12.00 -1.28 -26.19
C ASN A 2 12.38 -1.25 -24.71
N CYS A 3 12.86 -2.38 -24.16
CA CYS A 3 13.16 -2.53 -22.73
C CYS A 3 14.67 -2.70 -22.54
N PRO A 4 15.42 -1.64 -22.18
CA PRO A 4 16.86 -1.78 -22.07
C PRO A 4 17.38 -2.08 -20.65
N PHE A 5 16.67 -1.80 -19.54
CA PHE A 5 17.30 -1.92 -18.20
C PHE A 5 16.32 -2.15 -17.03
N LEU A 6 15.87 -3.40 -16.80
CA LEU A 6 15.50 -3.83 -15.45
C LEU A 6 16.64 -4.70 -14.91
N PRO A 7 17.11 -4.50 -13.65
CA PRO A 7 18.18 -5.31 -13.03
C PRO A 7 17.91 -6.82 -13.12
N SER A 8 16.62 -7.20 -13.07
CA SER A 8 16.13 -8.58 -13.22
C SER A 8 16.35 -9.23 -14.60
N CYS A 9 16.84 -8.47 -15.58
CA CYS A 9 17.15 -8.92 -16.94
C CYS A 9 18.65 -9.08 -17.20
N LYS A 10 19.54 -8.70 -16.26
CA LYS A 10 20.98 -8.92 -16.39
C LYS A 10 21.28 -10.42 -16.50
N GLY A 11 22.02 -10.82 -17.55
CA GLY A 11 22.48 -12.20 -17.77
C GLY A 11 21.59 -13.08 -18.67
N ARG A 12 20.64 -12.51 -19.44
CA ARG A 12 19.77 -13.27 -20.35
C ARG A 12 19.97 -12.83 -21.80
N ASN A 13 20.43 -13.75 -22.65
CA ASN A 13 20.60 -13.58 -24.10
C ASN A 13 19.24 -13.57 -24.82
N SER A 14 18.45 -12.50 -24.65
CA SER A 14 17.24 -12.31 -25.46
C SER A 14 16.97 -10.83 -25.66
N GLU A 15 16.87 -10.41 -26.92
CA GLU A 15 16.52 -9.04 -27.37
C GLU A 15 15.15 -8.54 -26.86
N ARG A 16 14.36 -9.40 -26.21
CA ARG A 16 13.05 -9.08 -25.62
C ARG A 16 12.93 -9.65 -24.20
N CYS A 17 12.60 -8.77 -23.24
CA CYS A 17 12.24 -9.19 -21.88
C CYS A 17 10.84 -9.85 -21.87
N ASN A 18 10.80 -11.19 -21.86
CA ASN A 18 9.55 -11.98 -21.81
C ASN A 18 8.77 -11.88 -20.48
N LYS A 19 9.22 -11.09 -19.50
CA LYS A 19 8.54 -10.95 -18.19
C LYS A 19 7.64 -9.73 -18.08
N GLY A 20 7.77 -8.76 -18.99
CA GLY A 20 6.91 -7.58 -19.02
C GLY A 20 5.66 -7.87 -19.85
N PHE A 21 4.49 -7.88 -19.23
CA PHE A 21 3.22 -7.85 -19.95
C PHE A 21 2.48 -6.56 -19.59
N THR A 22 1.87 -5.93 -20.60
CA THR A 22 0.99 -4.78 -20.41
C THR A 22 -0.45 -5.27 -20.45
N LEU A 23 -1.26 -4.80 -19.50
CA LEU A 23 -2.70 -5.03 -19.52
C LEU A 23 -3.43 -3.71 -19.76
N PRO A 24 -4.64 -3.75 -20.34
CA PRO A 24 -5.54 -2.61 -20.32
C PRO A 24 -5.73 -2.11 -18.89
N ALA A 25 -5.63 -0.79 -18.70
CA ALA A 25 -5.75 -0.15 -17.41
C ALA A 25 -6.29 1.27 -17.57
N ILE A 26 -7.03 1.72 -16.56
CA ILE A 26 -7.43 3.13 -16.42
C ILE A 26 -6.16 3.97 -16.26
N LYS A 27 -6.02 5.01 -17.08
CA LYS A 27 -4.84 5.88 -17.06
C LYS A 27 -4.83 6.76 -15.79
N PRO A 28 -3.65 7.18 -15.30
CA PRO A 28 -3.57 8.17 -14.23
C PRO A 28 -4.35 9.44 -14.58
N LYS A 29 -4.87 10.13 -13.55
CA LYS A 29 -5.70 11.34 -13.67
C LYS A 29 -7.10 11.10 -14.29
N TYR A 30 -7.52 9.85 -14.42
CA TYR A 30 -8.91 9.56 -14.76
C TYR A 30 -9.82 9.89 -13.57
N ASP A 31 -10.85 10.69 -13.83
CA ASP A 31 -11.81 11.12 -12.83
C ASP A 31 -13.06 10.26 -12.85
N PHE A 32 -13.60 9.99 -11.67
CA PHE A 32 -14.88 9.31 -11.51
C PHE A 32 -15.57 9.79 -10.23
N ARG A 33 -16.87 9.49 -10.11
CA ARG A 33 -17.67 9.85 -8.93
C ARG A 33 -18.09 8.59 -8.19
N ILE A 34 -17.96 8.63 -6.86
CA ILE A 34 -18.49 7.62 -5.96
C ILE A 34 -19.67 8.26 -5.23
N LYS A 35 -20.86 7.65 -5.32
CA LYS A 35 -22.04 8.03 -4.53
C LYS A 35 -22.27 6.97 -3.46
N LEU A 36 -22.23 7.38 -2.20
CA LEU A 36 -22.64 6.53 -1.08
C LEU A 36 -24.13 6.76 -0.82
N CYS A 37 -24.87 5.67 -0.69
CA CYS A 37 -26.28 5.64 -0.32
C CYS A 37 -26.46 4.63 0.81
N ALA A 38 -27.27 4.96 1.81
CA ALA A 38 -27.65 4.05 2.89
C ALA A 38 -29.13 4.26 3.21
N ALA A 39 -29.81 3.20 3.65
CA ALA A 39 -31.20 3.28 4.09
C ALA A 39 -31.33 4.05 5.42
N ASP A 40 -30.38 3.81 6.33
CA ASP A 40 -30.22 4.56 7.57
C ASP A 40 -29.16 5.66 7.37
N GLU A 41 -29.57 6.92 7.53
CA GLU A 41 -28.70 8.08 7.38
C GLU A 41 -27.53 8.07 8.39
N ASN A 42 -27.73 7.45 9.56
CA ASN A 42 -26.69 7.31 10.58
C ASN A 42 -25.50 6.46 10.10
N MET A 43 -25.73 5.59 9.10
CA MET A 43 -24.68 4.75 8.50
C MET A 43 -23.81 5.49 7.48
N LEU A 44 -24.25 6.65 6.97
CA LEU A 44 -23.49 7.38 5.95
C LEU A 44 -22.13 7.84 6.46
N ASN A 45 -22.06 8.34 7.70
CA ASN A 45 -20.81 8.84 8.28
C ASN A 45 -19.78 7.71 8.52
N PRO A 46 -20.12 6.58 9.17
CA PRO A 46 -19.24 5.42 9.27
C PRO A 46 -18.76 4.92 7.90
N LEU A 47 -19.66 4.76 6.93
CA LEU A 47 -19.32 4.30 5.58
C LEU A 47 -18.41 5.29 4.86
N ALA A 48 -18.65 6.60 5.00
CA ALA A 48 -17.81 7.63 4.44
C ALA A 48 -16.40 7.59 5.04
N ASN A 49 -16.27 7.35 6.36
CA ASN A 49 -14.96 7.24 7.00
C ASN A 49 -14.22 5.96 6.56
N ILE A 50 -14.92 4.83 6.43
CA ILE A 50 -14.36 3.60 5.86
C ILE A 50 -13.89 3.84 4.42
N LEU A 51 -14.70 4.51 3.60
CA LEU A 51 -14.32 4.86 2.23
C LEU A 51 -13.08 5.76 2.20
N LYS A 52 -13.05 6.83 2.99
CA LYS A 52 -11.88 7.73 3.09
C LYS A 52 -10.62 6.95 3.48
N ALA A 53 -10.70 6.09 4.50
CA ALA A 53 -9.59 5.24 4.93
C ALA A 53 -9.15 4.29 3.82
N THR A 54 -10.09 3.63 3.13
CA THR A 54 -9.79 2.69 2.03
C THR A 54 -9.06 3.36 0.88
N LEU A 55 -9.51 4.56 0.48
CA LEU A 55 -8.92 5.32 -0.62
C LEU A 55 -7.55 5.90 -0.24
N CYS A 56 -7.36 6.32 1.02
CA CYS A 56 -6.13 6.95 1.48
C CYS A 56 -5.02 5.96 1.86
N LEU A 57 -5.38 4.77 2.37
CA LEU A 57 -4.44 3.78 2.89
C LEU A 57 -4.16 2.62 1.93
N GLY A 58 -4.94 2.51 0.86
CA GLY A 58 -4.88 1.40 -0.08
C GLY A 58 -5.09 1.82 -1.54
N GLY A 59 -5.76 0.96 -2.28
CA GLY A 59 -6.03 1.17 -3.70
C GLY A 59 -6.83 0.02 -4.28
N VAL A 60 -7.32 0.23 -5.50
CA VAL A 60 -8.19 -0.73 -6.19
C VAL A 60 -7.49 -1.38 -7.38
N GLY A 61 -7.86 -2.62 -7.69
CA GLY A 61 -7.38 -3.34 -8.87
C GLY A 61 -6.08 -4.12 -8.66
N ARG A 62 -5.47 -4.56 -9.78
CA ARG A 62 -4.29 -5.42 -9.76
C ARG A 62 -3.09 -4.67 -9.20
N ARG A 63 -2.37 -5.31 -8.27
CA ARG A 63 -1.14 -4.79 -7.65
C ARG A 63 -1.37 -3.54 -6.80
N SER A 64 -2.60 -3.31 -6.32
CA SER A 64 -2.94 -2.08 -5.60
C SER A 64 -2.17 -1.85 -4.30
N ARG A 65 -1.61 -2.92 -3.74
CA ARG A 65 -0.75 -2.91 -2.56
C ARG A 65 0.66 -2.39 -2.82
N ARG A 66 1.00 -2.12 -4.08
CA ARG A 66 2.34 -1.71 -4.56
C ARG A 66 2.24 -0.40 -5.34
N GLY A 67 1.42 0.54 -4.87
CA GLY A 67 1.27 1.90 -5.42
C GLY A 67 0.29 2.04 -6.59
N PHE A 68 -0.09 0.95 -7.26
CA PHE A 68 -1.05 1.01 -8.36
C PHE A 68 -2.49 1.26 -7.86
N GLY A 69 -3.32 1.91 -8.66
CA GLY A 69 -4.74 2.08 -8.33
C GLY A 69 -4.99 2.90 -7.05
N SER A 70 -4.01 3.68 -6.59
CA SER A 70 -4.22 4.71 -5.58
C SER A 70 -5.17 5.76 -6.12
N ILE A 71 -6.13 6.16 -5.29
CA ILE A 71 -7.18 7.11 -5.64
C ILE A 71 -7.05 8.30 -4.71
N HIS A 72 -7.05 9.50 -5.29
CA HIS A 72 -7.00 10.73 -4.55
C HIS A 72 -8.32 11.48 -4.72
N CYS A 73 -8.95 11.86 -3.61
CA CYS A 73 -10.13 12.71 -3.66
C CYS A 73 -9.70 14.15 -3.96
N LYS A 74 -10.33 14.80 -4.95
CA LYS A 74 -10.00 16.18 -5.34
C LYS A 74 -10.18 17.21 -4.22
N SER A 75 -11.02 16.93 -3.23
CA SER A 75 -11.23 17.79 -2.06
C SER A 75 -10.15 17.64 -0.98
N TRP A 76 -9.22 16.69 -1.14
CA TRP A 76 -8.11 16.52 -0.21
C TRP A 76 -6.93 17.37 -0.67
N ASP A 77 -6.78 18.55 -0.07
CA ASP A 77 -5.62 19.41 -0.31
C ASP A 77 -4.72 19.40 0.93
N PHE A 78 -3.65 18.61 0.86
CA PHE A 78 -2.66 18.51 1.93
C PHE A 78 -1.48 19.43 1.61
N LEU A 79 -1.21 20.44 2.43
CA LEU A 79 -0.10 21.38 2.19
C LEU A 79 1.25 20.73 2.53
N ASN A 80 1.26 19.87 3.54
CA ASN A 80 2.43 19.17 4.02
C ASN A 80 2.10 17.75 4.52
N THR A 81 3.12 16.95 4.87
CA THR A 81 2.95 15.57 5.35
C THR A 81 2.25 15.49 6.70
N ARG A 82 2.33 16.53 7.53
CA ARG A 82 1.62 16.60 8.81
C ARG A 82 0.11 16.70 8.58
N ASP A 83 -0.34 17.45 7.58
CA ASP A 83 -1.77 17.53 7.23
C ASP A 83 -2.31 16.18 6.79
N LEU A 84 -1.57 15.47 5.93
CA LEU A 84 -1.90 14.11 5.50
C LEU A 84 -1.94 13.15 6.70
N ASN A 85 -0.94 13.21 7.59
CA ASN A 85 -0.87 12.37 8.78
C ASN A 85 -2.06 12.63 9.73
N ASN A 86 -2.37 13.91 9.98
CA ASN A 86 -3.53 14.32 10.78
C ASN A 86 -4.85 13.85 10.16
N PHE A 87 -4.98 13.93 8.83
CA PHE A 87 -6.16 13.44 8.12
C PHE A 87 -6.33 11.92 8.30
N ILE A 88 -5.25 11.16 8.14
CA ILE A 88 -5.27 9.70 8.33
C ILE A 88 -5.66 9.36 9.77
N LEU A 89 -5.01 9.99 10.76
CA LEU A 89 -5.29 9.73 12.18
C LEU A 89 -6.76 10.03 12.51
N LYS A 90 -7.28 11.19 12.11
CA LYS A 90 -8.68 11.58 12.34
C LYS A 90 -9.64 10.59 11.67
N THR A 91 -9.34 10.19 10.43
CA THR A 91 -10.19 9.24 9.69
C THR A 91 -10.23 7.87 10.36
N LEU A 92 -9.07 7.34 10.78
CA LEU A 92 -9.00 6.06 11.49
C LEU A 92 -9.71 6.12 12.84
N ASN A 93 -9.49 7.18 13.62
CA ASN A 93 -10.12 7.34 14.93
C ASN A 93 -11.63 7.63 14.86
N ALA A 94 -12.12 8.17 13.75
CA ALA A 94 -13.55 8.31 13.49
C ALA A 94 -14.24 6.97 13.16
N ILE A 95 -13.49 5.95 12.74
CA ILE A 95 -14.00 4.58 12.61
C ILE A 95 -13.94 3.87 13.97
N LYS A 96 -12.77 3.96 14.61
CA LYS A 96 -12.54 3.40 15.95
C LYS A 96 -11.41 4.18 16.61
N ASN A 97 -11.66 4.77 17.77
CA ASN A 97 -10.69 5.57 18.52
C ASN A 97 -9.57 4.71 19.14
N ASP A 98 -8.70 4.18 18.30
CA ASP A 98 -7.73 3.13 18.61
C ASP A 98 -6.36 3.41 18.00
N PHE A 99 -6.11 4.63 17.52
CA PHE A 99 -4.85 5.03 16.91
C PHE A 99 -4.27 6.31 17.54
N GLU A 100 -2.95 6.41 17.55
CA GLU A 100 -2.20 7.56 18.04
C GLU A 100 -0.97 7.83 17.17
N THR A 101 -0.40 9.03 17.26
CA THR A 101 0.81 9.39 16.52
C THR A 101 2.03 9.32 17.44
N LYS A 102 3.09 8.65 17.00
CA LYS A 102 4.44 8.66 17.60
C LYS A 102 5.46 8.92 16.50
N GLU A 103 6.33 9.92 16.67
CA GLU A 103 7.41 10.22 15.72
C GLU A 103 6.95 10.33 14.25
N ASN A 104 5.84 11.03 14.01
CA ASN A 104 5.19 11.18 12.70
C ASN A 104 4.61 9.88 12.08
N ASN A 105 4.60 8.76 12.79
CA ASN A 105 3.94 7.53 12.39
C ASN A 105 2.67 7.32 13.21
N ILE A 106 1.67 6.65 12.64
CA ILE A 106 0.44 6.30 13.33
C ILE A 106 0.53 4.85 13.76
N PHE A 107 0.18 4.58 15.01
CA PHE A 107 0.16 3.23 15.56
C PHE A 107 -1.16 2.95 16.25
N ARG A 108 -1.57 1.68 16.25
CA ARG A 108 -2.69 1.24 17.06
C ARG A 108 -2.31 1.31 18.55
N LYS A 109 -3.24 1.81 19.39
CA LYS A 109 -3.07 1.92 20.86
C LYS A 109 -3.23 0.56 21.53
N THR A 110 -4.24 -0.21 21.13
CA THR A 110 -4.54 -1.50 21.76
C THR A 110 -3.77 -2.65 21.11
N ASN A 111 -3.25 -3.54 21.97
CA ASN A 111 -2.76 -4.83 21.52
C ASN A 111 -3.96 -5.67 21.06
N CYS A 112 -3.95 -6.06 19.80
CA CYS A 112 -4.98 -6.93 19.22
C CYS A 112 -4.31 -8.25 18.85
N ASN A 113 -4.78 -9.35 19.44
CA ASN A 113 -4.35 -10.68 19.03
C ASN A 113 -5.48 -11.30 18.21
N ALA A 114 -5.34 -11.23 16.89
CA ALA A 114 -6.34 -11.73 15.95
C ALA A 114 -5.66 -12.47 14.80
N ASN A 115 -6.25 -13.60 14.39
CA ASN A 115 -5.77 -14.39 13.25
C ASN A 115 -6.34 -13.85 11.91
N TYR A 116 -6.40 -12.53 11.77
CA TYR A 116 -6.78 -11.86 10.53
C TYR A 116 -6.03 -10.52 10.39
N PRO A 117 -5.91 -9.98 9.16
CA PRO A 117 -5.24 -8.71 8.94
C PRO A 117 -5.99 -7.54 9.57
N PHE A 118 -5.27 -6.73 10.32
CA PHE A 118 -5.73 -5.43 10.83
C PHE A 118 -4.59 -4.43 10.75
N ILE A 119 -4.90 -3.13 10.78
CA ILE A 119 -3.88 -2.08 10.72
C ILE A 119 -3.10 -2.05 12.04
N GLU A 120 -1.79 -2.31 11.97
CA GLU A 120 -0.83 -2.12 13.06
C GLU A 120 -0.39 -0.66 13.13
N GLY A 121 -0.13 -0.07 11.96
CA GLY A 121 0.28 1.32 11.87
C GLY A 121 0.40 1.82 10.43
N VAL A 122 0.63 3.11 10.30
CA VAL A 122 0.80 3.83 9.04
C VAL A 122 2.04 4.71 9.15
N SER A 123 2.91 4.65 8.15
CA SER A 123 4.07 5.52 8.00
C SER A 123 4.04 6.23 6.66
N LEU A 124 4.67 7.41 6.59
CA LEU A 124 4.83 8.14 5.34
C LEU A 124 6.28 7.98 4.87
N GLY A 125 6.48 7.58 3.61
CA GLY A 125 7.82 7.50 3.04
C GLY A 125 8.24 8.79 2.35
N THR A 126 9.31 8.70 1.56
CA THR A 126 9.97 9.87 0.97
C THR A 126 9.13 10.50 -0.14
N GLN A 127 9.05 11.84 -0.16
CA GLN A 127 8.30 12.56 -1.19
C GLN A 127 9.03 12.52 -2.54
N GLU A 128 8.26 12.41 -3.62
CA GLU A 128 8.76 12.45 -5.00
C GLU A 128 7.99 13.44 -5.86
N LYS A 129 8.66 14.07 -6.83
CA LYS A 129 8.01 15.02 -7.76
C LYS A 129 7.26 14.32 -8.89
N ASP A 130 7.77 13.16 -9.33
CA ASP A 130 7.20 12.39 -10.43
C ASP A 130 6.66 11.06 -9.92
N ILE A 131 5.39 10.82 -10.19
CA ILE A 131 4.68 9.59 -9.85
C ILE A 131 5.34 8.35 -10.49
N ASN A 132 5.91 8.47 -11.69
CA ASN A 132 6.54 7.34 -12.37
C ASN A 132 7.85 6.94 -11.69
N ILE A 133 8.61 7.93 -11.19
CA ILE A 133 9.83 7.69 -10.41
C ILE A 133 9.46 6.97 -9.11
N LEU A 134 8.44 7.46 -8.40
CA LEU A 134 7.94 6.83 -7.17
C LEU A 134 7.46 5.39 -7.41
N LEU A 135 6.67 5.16 -8.45
CA LEU A 135 6.21 3.81 -8.80
C LEU A 135 7.36 2.88 -9.18
N LYS A 136 8.40 3.39 -9.86
CA LYS A 136 9.61 2.64 -10.17
C LYS A 136 10.38 2.30 -8.89
N LYS A 137 10.51 3.24 -7.95
CA LYS A 137 11.13 3.03 -6.63
C LYS A 137 10.39 1.95 -5.83
N ILE A 138 9.06 2.02 -5.74
CA ILE A 138 8.23 1.00 -5.10
C ILE A 138 8.42 -0.36 -5.78
N GLY A 139 8.42 -0.39 -7.12
CA GLY A 139 8.63 -1.59 -7.91
C GLY A 139 9.99 -2.25 -7.65
N GLN A 140 11.04 -1.43 -7.59
CA GLN A 140 12.42 -1.85 -7.33
C GLN A 140 12.59 -2.36 -5.90
N ALA A 141 12.13 -1.61 -4.89
CA ALA A 141 12.11 -2.06 -3.50
C ALA A 141 11.41 -3.41 -3.37
N THR A 142 10.27 -3.59 -4.07
CA THR A 142 9.56 -4.87 -3.97
C THR A 142 10.32 -6.03 -4.62
N HIS A 143 11.21 -5.76 -5.58
CA HIS A 143 12.08 -6.77 -6.17
C HIS A 143 13.23 -7.12 -5.22
N ASP A 144 13.89 -6.10 -4.65
CA ASP A 144 15.09 -6.24 -3.85
C ASP A 144 14.82 -6.87 -2.48
N TYR A 145 13.69 -6.53 -1.87
CA TYR A 145 13.25 -7.05 -0.57
C TYR A 145 12.31 -8.25 -0.69
N LYS A 146 12.34 -9.01 -1.79
CA LYS A 146 11.46 -10.17 -1.99
C LYS A 146 11.71 -11.23 -0.91
N ASP A 147 10.80 -11.27 0.07
CA ASP A 147 10.86 -12.15 1.24
C ASP A 147 9.45 -12.65 1.61
N PRO A 148 9.28 -13.86 2.20
CA PRO A 148 7.98 -14.35 2.67
C PRO A 148 7.26 -13.41 3.64
N SER A 149 7.98 -12.59 4.42
CA SER A 149 7.39 -11.56 5.28
C SER A 149 6.59 -10.49 4.51
N LEU A 150 6.91 -10.29 3.22
CA LEU A 150 6.19 -9.39 2.31
C LEU A 150 5.17 -10.12 1.43
N GLY A 151 4.81 -11.34 1.80
CA GLY A 151 3.88 -12.22 1.07
C GLY A 151 4.60 -13.20 0.15
N TYR A 152 3.97 -14.35 -0.07
CA TYR A 152 4.54 -15.47 -0.80
C TYR A 152 3.48 -16.10 -1.70
N ALA A 153 3.88 -16.47 -2.92
CA ALA A 153 3.06 -17.24 -3.83
C ALA A 153 3.93 -18.30 -4.51
N GLY A 154 3.74 -19.56 -4.14
CA GLY A 154 4.58 -20.66 -4.62
C GLY A 154 4.32 -21.98 -3.92
N LYS A 155 5.11 -23.00 -4.26
CA LYS A 155 5.10 -24.29 -3.55
C LYS A 155 6.07 -24.25 -2.38
N TYR A 156 5.63 -24.71 -1.23
CA TYR A 156 6.45 -24.90 -0.04
C TYR A 156 5.96 -26.15 0.70
N ASN A 157 6.87 -27.06 1.08
CA ASN A 157 6.55 -28.33 1.74
C ASN A 157 5.35 -29.08 1.10
N ASN A 158 5.42 -29.32 -0.22
CA ASN A 158 4.38 -29.98 -1.03
C ASN A 158 2.99 -29.29 -1.05
N SER A 159 2.86 -28.11 -0.45
CA SER A 159 1.63 -27.32 -0.45
C SER A 159 1.79 -26.06 -1.30
N THR A 160 0.73 -25.65 -1.98
CA THR A 160 0.71 -24.35 -2.68
C THR A 160 0.27 -23.28 -1.69
N ILE A 161 1.17 -22.35 -1.38
CA ILE A 161 0.91 -21.25 -0.46
C ILE A 161 0.73 -19.98 -1.25
N ARG A 162 -0.34 -19.24 -0.94
CA ARG A 162 -0.62 -17.94 -1.54
C ARG A 162 -1.03 -16.94 -0.48
N MET A 163 -0.03 -16.32 0.15
CA MET A 163 -0.23 -15.23 1.09
C MET A 163 0.04 -13.88 0.45
N ALA A 164 -0.88 -12.99 0.75
CA ALA A 164 -0.85 -11.61 0.38
C ALA A 164 0.24 -10.87 1.21
N SER A 165 0.93 -9.89 0.60
CA SER A 165 1.74 -8.93 1.36
C SER A 165 0.93 -8.24 2.46
N PRO A 166 1.45 -8.19 3.70
CA PRO A 166 0.86 -7.44 4.81
C PRO A 166 1.16 -5.94 4.74
N ILE A 167 1.96 -5.48 3.76
CA ILE A 167 2.18 -4.06 3.52
C ILE A 167 1.35 -3.59 2.34
N TYR A 168 0.65 -2.49 2.54
CA TYR A 168 0.02 -1.70 1.49
C TYR A 168 0.83 -0.43 1.30
N VAL A 169 1.25 -0.17 0.07
CA VAL A 169 1.78 1.13 -0.34
C VAL A 169 0.75 1.77 -1.24
N SER A 170 0.18 2.88 -0.78
CA SER A 170 -0.68 3.77 -1.57
C SER A 170 0.03 5.10 -1.78
N ILE A 171 -0.47 5.95 -2.67
CA ILE A 171 0.19 7.21 -3.02
C ILE A 171 -0.79 8.35 -2.79
N ALA A 172 -0.41 9.27 -1.90
CA ALA A 172 -1.11 10.52 -1.65
C ALA A 172 -0.42 11.67 -2.39
N ARG A 173 -1.21 12.68 -2.78
CA ARG A 173 -0.69 13.96 -3.26
C ARG A 173 -0.61 14.93 -2.09
N VAL A 174 0.55 15.52 -1.88
CA VAL A 174 0.77 16.58 -0.90
C VAL A 174 1.36 17.75 -1.65
N ASN A 175 0.60 18.84 -1.75
CA ASN A 175 0.90 19.98 -2.61
C ASN A 175 1.17 19.50 -4.06
N ASN A 176 2.39 19.71 -4.57
CA ASN A 176 2.82 19.30 -5.90
C ASN A 176 3.78 18.09 -5.89
N ARG A 177 3.72 17.28 -4.84
CA ARG A 177 4.54 16.07 -4.67
C ARG A 177 3.67 14.86 -4.34
N PHE A 178 4.25 13.68 -4.56
CA PHE A 178 3.66 12.39 -4.28
C PHE A 178 4.34 11.77 -3.07
N VAL A 179 3.55 11.27 -2.13
CA VAL A 179 4.03 10.69 -0.88
C VAL A 179 3.50 9.26 -0.77
N PRO A 180 4.37 8.25 -0.61
CA PRO A 180 3.92 6.90 -0.34
C PRO A 180 3.35 6.83 1.09
N VAL A 181 2.11 6.38 1.20
CA VAL A 181 1.45 6.04 2.47
C VAL A 181 1.55 4.53 2.66
N ILE A 182 2.32 4.14 3.67
CA ILE A 182 2.73 2.76 3.93
C ILE A 182 1.91 2.25 5.11
N THR A 183 0.91 1.44 4.82
CA THR A 183 0.04 0.81 5.82
C THR A 183 0.58 -0.59 6.13
N THR A 184 0.92 -0.82 7.40
CA THR A 184 1.39 -2.12 7.90
C THR A 184 0.23 -2.86 8.53
N LEU A 185 -0.02 -4.09 8.07
CA LEU A 185 -1.03 -4.98 8.63
C LEU A 185 -0.40 -6.07 9.49
N ASN A 186 -1.18 -6.58 10.44
CA ASN A 186 -0.88 -7.81 11.15
C ASN A 186 -0.81 -8.98 10.18
N SER A 187 0.24 -9.78 10.33
CA SER A 187 0.49 -10.96 9.51
C SER A 187 -0.15 -12.20 10.14
N ALA A 188 -1.31 -12.60 9.63
CA ALA A 188 -1.95 -13.87 9.98
C ALA A 188 -1.44 -15.02 9.09
N PHE A 189 -0.16 -15.39 9.22
CA PHE A 189 0.44 -16.46 8.43
C PHE A 189 0.02 -17.85 8.95
N PRO A 190 -0.28 -18.83 8.06
CA PRO A 190 -0.58 -20.19 8.49
C PRO A 190 0.65 -20.86 9.11
N SER A 191 0.45 -21.90 9.92
CA SER A 191 1.55 -22.66 10.55
C SER A 191 2.53 -23.28 9.55
N SER A 192 2.06 -23.60 8.35
CA SER A 192 2.87 -24.14 7.25
C SER A 192 3.59 -23.07 6.41
N TYR A 193 3.57 -21.80 6.83
CA TYR A 193 4.17 -20.71 6.08
C TYR A 193 5.70 -20.77 6.05
N PRO A 194 6.36 -20.35 4.96
CA PRO A 194 7.82 -20.28 4.92
C PRO A 194 8.36 -19.36 6.01
N LYS A 195 9.61 -19.59 6.41
CA LYS A 195 10.31 -18.70 7.36
C LYS A 195 10.24 -17.25 6.87
N TYR A 196 9.86 -16.35 7.77
CA TYR A 196 9.72 -14.92 7.51
C TYR A 196 10.57 -14.11 8.50
N ASP A 197 10.98 -12.91 8.07
CA ASP A 197 11.79 -11.99 8.89
C ASP A 197 11.17 -10.59 8.89
N PHE A 198 10.73 -10.12 10.05
CA PHE A 198 10.15 -8.78 10.20
C PHE A 198 11.18 -7.66 9.96
N SER A 199 12.48 -7.94 10.07
CA SER A 199 13.54 -6.99 9.72
C SER A 199 13.54 -6.70 8.23
N LYS A 200 13.31 -7.71 7.37
CA LYS A 200 13.14 -7.52 5.92
C LYS A 200 11.91 -6.68 5.60
N ARG A 201 10.83 -6.86 6.37
CA ARG A 201 9.62 -6.03 6.29
C ARG A 201 9.94 -4.56 6.58
N ASN A 202 10.73 -4.28 7.62
CA ASN A 202 11.14 -2.92 7.97
C ASN A 202 12.08 -2.31 6.91
N ASN A 203 13.09 -3.05 6.46
CA ASN A 203 14.00 -2.57 5.41
C ASN A 203 13.27 -2.18 4.12
N PHE A 204 12.20 -2.91 3.75
CA PHE A 204 11.35 -2.52 2.63
C PHE A 204 10.68 -1.17 2.88
N LYS A 205 10.12 -0.93 4.07
CA LYS A 205 9.48 0.35 4.41
C LYS A 205 10.47 1.51 4.36
N ASP A 206 11.65 1.31 4.92
CA ASP A 206 12.69 2.35 5.02
C ASP A 206 13.28 2.71 3.65
N SER A 207 13.16 1.81 2.67
CA SER A 207 13.59 2.06 1.30
C SER A 207 12.66 2.98 0.49
N LEU A 208 11.48 3.34 1.01
CA LEU A 208 10.42 4.05 0.28
C LEU A 208 10.39 5.57 0.50
#